data_AF-A0AAU2U0A1-F1
#
_entry.id   AF-A0AAU2U0A1-F1
#
_cell.length_a   1.000
_cell.length_b   1.000
_cell.length_c   1.000
_cell.angle_alpha   90.00
_cell.angle_beta   90.00
_cell.angle_gamma   90.00
#
_symmetry.space_group_name_H-M   'P 1'
#
loop_
_entity.id
_entity.type
_entity.pdbx_description
1 polymer ?
#
loop_
_entity_poly.entity_id
_entity_poly.type
_entity_poly.pdbx_seq_one_letter_code
_entity_poly.pdbx_strand_id
1 'polypeptide(L)' 'MPCSHYSGVMDEEKRITLRLPAGLHERLAERARADRRSLNSEILHLLEAAISRADSDTASP' A
#
# COMPACT_ATOMS: atom_id res chain seq x y z
N MET A 1 -18.08 24.97 -23.58
CA MET A 1 -17.70 23.58 -23.29
C MET A 1 -17.76 23.37 -21.79
N PRO A 2 -18.63 22.50 -21.25
CA PRO A 2 -18.65 22.27 -19.81
C PRO A 2 -17.45 21.41 -19.41
N CYS A 3 -16.57 21.98 -18.59
CA CYS A 3 -15.55 21.23 -17.88
C CYS A 3 -16.26 20.17 -17.03
N SER A 4 -15.92 18.91 -17.28
CA SER A 4 -16.42 17.78 -16.52
C SER A 4 -16.05 17.97 -15.05
N HIS A 5 -17.05 18.27 -14.23
CA HIS A 5 -17.03 18.01 -12.80
C HIS A 5 -16.83 16.50 -12.63
N TYR A 6 -15.61 16.05 -12.38
CA TYR A 6 -15.39 14.73 -11.80
C TYR A 6 -15.85 14.81 -10.35
N SER A 7 -17.10 14.39 -10.11
CA SER A 7 -17.68 14.29 -8.78
C SER A 7 -16.87 13.31 -7.95
N GLY A 8 -16.29 13.79 -6.85
CA GLY A 8 -15.46 13.03 -5.92
C GLY A 8 -16.24 11.92 -5.23
N VAL A 9 -16.16 10.72 -5.82
CA VAL A 9 -16.52 9.44 -5.17
C VAL A 9 -15.55 8.31 -5.59
N MET A 10 -14.33 8.66 -6.02
CA MET A 10 -13.24 7.69 -6.10
C MET A 10 -12.52 7.76 -4.77
N ASP A 11 -12.61 6.67 -4.00
CA ASP A 11 -11.87 6.29 -2.80
C ASP A 11 -11.30 7.42 -1.92
N GLU A 12 -11.65 7.47 -0.64
CA GLU A 12 -10.91 8.26 0.34
C GLU A 12 -9.47 7.71 0.48
N GLU A 13 -8.61 7.98 -0.50
CA GLU A 13 -7.20 7.65 -0.49
C GLU A 13 -6.52 8.51 0.59
N LYS A 14 -6.36 7.93 1.79
CA LYS A 14 -5.71 8.61 2.90
C LYS A 14 -4.20 8.62 2.67
N ARG A 15 -3.66 9.77 2.29
CA ARG A 15 -2.21 9.97 2.16
C ARG A 15 -1.55 9.92 3.54
N ILE A 16 -0.67 8.94 3.73
CA ILE A 16 0.15 8.79 4.94
C ILE A 16 1.61 9.08 4.58
N THR A 17 2.30 9.88 5.40
CA THR A 17 3.75 10.08 5.28
C THR A 17 4.45 9.18 6.28
N LEU A 18 5.03 8.08 5.80
CA LEU A 18 5.76 7.13 6.61
C LEU A 18 7.27 7.38 6.49
N ARG A 19 7.98 7.36 7.63
CA ARG A 19 9.46 7.41 7.65
C ARG A 19 10.00 5.99 7.68
N LEU A 20 10.62 5.58 6.58
CA LEU A 20 11.23 4.26 6.44
C LEU A 20 12.76 4.39 6.60
N PRO A 21 13.43 3.46 7.31
CA PRO A 21 14.88 3.35 7.26
C PRO A 21 15.35 3.13 5.81
N ALA A 22 16.46 3.77 5.41
CA ALA A 22 16.94 3.76 4.03
C ALA A 22 17.11 2.33 3.46
N GLY A 23 17.73 1.43 4.24
CA GLY A 23 17.93 0.04 3.81
C GLY A 23 16.63 -0.75 3.65
N LEU A 24 15.55 -0.37 4.35
CA LEU A 24 14.24 -0.99 4.17
C LEU A 24 13.55 -0.45 2.92
N HIS A 25 13.66 0.86 2.66
CA HIS A 25 13.18 1.46 1.42
C HIS A 25 13.84 0.84 0.18
N GLU A 26 15.17 0.66 0.20
CA GLU A 26 15.90 0.03 -0.92
C GLU A 26 15.40 -1.39 -1.19
N ARG A 27 15.26 -2.21 -0.15
CA ARG A 27 14.73 -3.57 -0.30
C ARG A 27 13.31 -3.60 -0.85
N LEU A 28 12.44 -2.69 -0.42
CA LEU A 28 11.08 -2.55 -0.95
C LEU A 28 11.09 -2.09 -2.42
N ALA A 29 11.99 -1.17 -2.78
CA ALA A 29 12.12 -0.68 -4.15
C ALA A 29 12.62 -1.77 -5.10
N GLU A 30 13.59 -2.58 -4.68
CA GLU A 30 14.08 -3.73 -5.46
C GLU A 30 12.97 -4.77 -5.68
N ARG A 31 12.22 -5.09 -4.61
CA ARG A 31 11.08 -6.02 -4.67
C ARG A 31 10.00 -5.53 -5.62
N ALA A 32 9.56 -4.28 -5.45
CA ALA A 32 8.56 -3.66 -6.30
C ALA A 32 9.00 -3.63 -7.78
N ARG A 33 10.28 -3.36 -8.04
CA ARG A 33 10.85 -3.42 -9.40
C ARG A 33 10.81 -4.83 -9.99
N ALA A 34 11.13 -5.85 -9.20
CA ALA A 34 11.06 -7.25 -9.63
C ALA A 34 9.61 -7.65 -9.98
N ASP A 35 8.66 -7.20 -9.17
CA ASP A 35 7.23 -7.52 -9.33
C ASP A 35 6.52 -6.58 -10.32
N ARG A 36 7.25 -5.65 -10.98
CA ARG A 36 6.75 -4.62 -11.91
C ARG A 36 5.62 -3.77 -11.31
N ARG A 37 5.66 -3.54 -10.00
CA ARG A 37 4.66 -2.77 -9.25
C ARG A 37 5.26 -1.45 -8.76
N SER A 38 4.39 -0.50 -8.45
CA SER A 38 4.82 0.69 -7.73
C SER A 38 5.20 0.31 -6.30
N LEU A 39 6.14 1.06 -5.70
CA LEU A 39 6.50 0.87 -4.30
C LEU A 39 5.27 1.03 -3.38
N ASN A 40 4.32 1.89 -3.74
CA ASN A 40 3.06 2.04 -3.01
C ASN A 40 2.22 0.75 -3.04
N SER A 41 2.03 0.16 -4.22
CA SER A 41 1.28 -1.09 -4.39
C SER A 41 1.95 -2.25 -3.64
N GLU A 42 3.27 -2.28 -3.59
CA GLU A 42 4.00 -3.29 -2.82
C GLU A 42 3.83 -3.09 -1.31
N ILE A 43 3.88 -1.86 -0.81
CA ILE A 43 3.60 -1.55 0.61
C ILE A 43 2.18 -1.96 0.98
N LEU A 44 1.19 -1.65 0.13
CA LEU A 44 -0.20 -2.04 0.35
C LEU A 44 -0.34 -3.57 0.43
N HIS A 45 0.25 -4.28 -0.53
CA HIS A 45 0.21 -5.74 -0.55
C HIS A 45 0.81 -6.37 0.72
N LEU A 46 1.94 -5.85 1.19
CA LEU A 46 2.58 -6.32 2.42
C LEU A 46 1.75 -6.01 3.67
N LEU A 47 1.11 -4.84 3.73
CA LEU A 47 0.24 -4.46 4.84
C LEU A 47 -1.01 -5.34 4.90
N GLU A 48 -1.68 -5.55 3.76
CA GLU A 48 -2.85 -6.43 3.67
C GLU A 48 -2.51 -7.87 4.09
N ALA A 49 -1.37 -8.40 3.64
CA ALA A 49 -0.91 -9.73 4.01
C ALA A 49 -0.56 -9.82 5.52
N ALA A 50 0.07 -8.78 6.08
CA ALA A 50 0.42 -8.74 7.50
C ALA A 50 -0.83 -8.67 8.40
N ILE A 51 -1.82 -7.86 8.02
CA ILE A 51 -3.12 -7.77 8.72
C ILE A 51 -3.84 -9.11 8.65
N SER A 52 -3.98 -9.69 7.45
CA SER A 52 -4.63 -10.99 7.26
C SER A 52 -3.99 -12.09 8.11
N ARG A 53 -2.65 -12.07 8.22
CA ARG A 53 -1.92 -13.01 9.08
C ARG A 53 -2.21 -12.75 10.56
N ALA A 54 -2.18 -11.50 11.02
CA ALA A 54 -2.47 -11.16 12.42
C ALA A 54 -3.90 -11.53 12.83
N ASP A 55 -4.88 -11.34 11.94
CA ASP A 55 -6.27 -11.76 12.17
C ASP A 55 -6.39 -13.28 12.26
N SER A 56 -5.69 -14.02 11.39
CA SER A 56 -5.68 -15.49 11.44
C SER A 56 -5.02 -16.04 12.71
N ASP A 57 -4.00 -15.35 13.26
CA ASP A 57 -3.31 -15.74 14.49
C ASP A 57 -4.18 -15.48 15.73
N THR A 58 -5.04 -14.44 15.67
CA THR A 58 -5.99 -14.11 16.75
C THR A 58 -7.21 -15.04 16.77
N ALA A 59 -7.53 -15.68 15.65
CA ALA A 59 -8.68 -16.58 15.50
C ALA A 59 -8.45 -18.02 16.02
N SER A 60 -7.32 -18.30 16.67
CA SER A 60 -7.03 -19.61 17.26
C SER A 60 -6.84 -19.53 18.79
N PRO A 61 -7.89 -19.81 19.60
CA PRO A 61 -7.74 -20.38 20.94
C PRO A 61 -7.58 -21.91 20.91
#